data_AF-A0AAV0NNL1-F1
#
_entry.id   AF-A0AAV0NNL1-F1
#
_cell.length_a   1.000
_cell.length_b   1.000
_cell.length_c   1.000
_cell.angle_alpha   90.00
_cell.angle_beta   90.00
_cell.angle_gamma   90.00
#
_symmetry.space_group_name_H-M   'P 1'
#
loop_
_entity.id
_entity.type
_entity.pdbx_description
1 polymer ?
#
loop_
_entity_poly.entity_id
_entity_poly.type
_entity_poly.pdbx_seq_one_letter_code
_entity_poly.pdbx_strand_id
1 'polypeptide(L)'
;MSFGEVTITLEDVATLTGLAIDGDAVVVDIPDEDWSAMCLRLLGRTPTDLGGGVIRIAWLRETFDELPLSASPETTEQFARAYALSLMGGVLFSNRSGGSVHLQYILLVEDWRRAGRFAWGAAVLSYLYREMDRSA
;
A
#
# COMPACT_ATOMS: atom_id res chain seq x y z
N MET A 1 -10.98 26.23 25.84
CA MET A 1 -11.38 24.82 25.67
C MET A 1 -10.11 24.02 25.45
N SER A 2 -9.72 23.19 26.40
CA SER A 2 -8.63 22.23 26.21
C SER A 2 -9.20 21.07 25.39
N PHE A 3 -8.78 20.92 24.15
CA PHE A 3 -8.94 19.63 23.48
C PHE A 3 -8.06 18.64 24.25
N GLY A 4 -8.68 17.65 24.90
CA GLY A 4 -7.93 16.51 25.41
C GLY A 4 -7.33 15.76 24.22
N GLU A 5 -6.10 15.29 24.35
CA GLU A 5 -5.53 14.33 23.39
C GLU A 5 -6.48 13.13 23.27
N VAL A 6 -7.12 12.99 22.11
CA VAL A 6 -7.91 11.80 21.80
C VAL A 6 -6.95 10.78 21.20
N THR A 7 -6.63 9.74 21.96
CA THR A 7 -5.82 8.61 21.51
C THR A 7 -6.67 7.71 20.60
N ILE A 8 -6.31 7.59 19.33
CA ILE A 8 -6.96 6.66 18.38
C ILE A 8 -6.57 5.22 18.73
N THR A 9 -7.55 4.35 18.95
CA THR A 9 -7.29 2.95 19.33
C THR A 9 -7.34 2.00 18.14
N LEU A 10 -6.93 0.74 18.35
CA LEU A 10 -7.10 -0.32 17.35
C LEU A 10 -8.57 -0.57 17.04
N GLU A 11 -9.46 -0.46 18.03
CA GLU A 11 -10.91 -0.64 17.82
C GLU A 11 -11.49 0.44 16.90
N ASP A 12 -11.01 1.69 17.04
CA ASP A 12 -11.39 2.78 16.14
C ASP A 12 -10.95 2.49 14.71
N VAL A 13 -9.72 2.04 14.51
CA VAL A 13 -9.19 1.68 13.18
C VAL A 13 -9.96 0.51 12.58
N ALA A 14 -10.22 -0.54 13.35
CA ALA A 14 -11.00 -1.70 12.91
C ALA A 14 -12.40 -1.28 12.47
N THR A 15 -13.05 -0.42 13.27
CA THR A 15 -14.41 0.07 12.99
C THR A 15 -14.47 0.94 11.74
N LEU A 16 -13.49 1.83 11.55
CA LEU A 16 -13.46 2.76 10.42
C LEU A 16 -13.06 2.10 9.10
N THR A 17 -12.12 1.15 9.15
CA THR A 17 -11.49 0.59 7.95
C THR A 17 -11.90 -0.84 7.62
N GLY A 18 -12.44 -1.58 8.59
CA GLY A 18 -12.70 -3.02 8.48
C GLY A 18 -11.45 -3.89 8.44
N LEU A 19 -10.25 -3.31 8.67
CA LEU A 19 -8.99 -4.04 8.66
C LEU A 19 -8.79 -4.85 9.94
N ALA A 20 -8.22 -6.05 9.80
CA ALA A 20 -7.86 -6.90 10.94
C ALA A 20 -6.79 -6.24 11.81
N ILE A 21 -7.00 -6.28 13.13
CA ILE A 21 -6.07 -5.73 14.13
C ILE A 21 -5.15 -6.80 14.74
N ASP A 22 -5.49 -8.07 14.51
CA ASP A 22 -4.73 -9.25 14.86
C ASP A 22 -4.20 -9.95 13.60
N GLY A 23 -3.16 -10.78 13.77
CA GLY A 23 -2.52 -11.52 12.68
C GLY A 23 -1.00 -11.34 12.62
N ASP A 24 -0.45 -11.69 11.46
CA ASP A 24 0.98 -11.61 11.19
C ASP A 24 1.44 -10.14 11.12
N ALA A 25 2.64 -9.86 11.59
CA ALA A 25 3.23 -8.52 11.47
C ALA A 25 3.45 -8.15 9.99
N VAL A 26 3.09 -6.91 9.63
CA VAL A 26 3.36 -6.36 8.29
C VAL A 26 4.83 -5.99 8.19
N VAL A 27 5.62 -6.86 7.56
CA VAL A 27 7.05 -6.66 7.31
C VAL A 27 7.33 -6.85 5.82
N VAL A 28 8.12 -5.94 5.26
CA VAL A 28 8.56 -5.99 3.87
C VAL A 28 10.01 -6.47 3.84
N ASP A 29 10.23 -7.65 3.26
CA ASP A 29 11.57 -8.15 2.97
C ASP A 29 11.96 -7.68 1.56
N ILE A 30 12.84 -6.70 1.47
CA ILE A 30 13.24 -6.11 0.18
C ILE A 30 14.29 -7.02 -0.48
N PRO A 31 14.00 -7.62 -1.65
CA PRO A 31 14.98 -8.42 -2.38
C PRO A 31 16.08 -7.54 -2.98
N ASP A 32 17.23 -8.14 -3.29
CA ASP A 32 18.28 -7.53 -4.10
C ASP A 32 17.87 -7.56 -5.60
N GLU A 33 16.79 -6.83 -5.91
CA GLU A 33 16.19 -6.70 -7.24
C GLU A 33 16.04 -5.20 -7.57
N ASP A 34 16.31 -4.81 -8.81
CA ASP A 34 16.08 -3.44 -9.27
C ASP A 34 14.58 -3.09 -9.26
N TRP A 35 14.24 -1.86 -8.89
CA TRP A 35 12.85 -1.40 -8.83
C TRP A 35 12.11 -1.56 -10.16
N SER A 36 12.78 -1.34 -11.28
CA SER A 36 12.18 -1.46 -12.62
C SER A 36 11.86 -2.91 -12.95
N ALA A 37 12.75 -3.83 -12.57
CA ALA A 37 12.55 -5.27 -12.73
C ALA A 37 11.38 -5.78 -11.87
N MET A 38 11.34 -5.37 -10.60
CA MET A 38 10.23 -5.72 -9.72
C MET A 38 8.90 -5.15 -10.20
N CYS A 39 8.88 -3.92 -10.69
CA CYS A 39 7.69 -3.28 -11.25
C CYS A 39 7.20 -4.06 -12.49
N LEU A 40 8.11 -4.40 -13.39
CA LEU A 40 7.78 -5.21 -14.57
C LEU A 40 7.24 -6.58 -14.19
N ARG A 41 7.85 -7.25 -13.19
CA ARG A 41 7.45 -8.58 -12.73
C ARG A 41 6.06 -8.59 -12.09
N LEU A 42 5.77 -7.61 -11.23
CA LEU A 42 4.54 -7.62 -10.41
C LEU A 42 3.38 -6.83 -11.03
N LEU A 43 3.66 -5.83 -11.87
CA LEU A 43 2.66 -5.00 -12.53
C LEU A 43 2.62 -5.19 -14.05
N GLY A 44 3.61 -5.87 -14.65
CA GLY A 44 3.70 -6.03 -16.11
C GLY A 44 4.11 -4.75 -16.85
N ARG A 45 4.30 -3.64 -16.13
CA ARG A 45 4.56 -2.30 -16.67
C ARG A 45 5.43 -1.51 -15.71
N THR A 46 6.30 -0.67 -16.25
CA THR A 46 7.21 0.17 -15.47
C THR A 46 7.05 1.64 -15.88
N PRO A 47 6.87 2.58 -14.93
CA PRO A 47 6.83 4.00 -15.26
C PRO A 47 8.20 4.47 -15.75
N THR A 48 8.22 5.41 -16.69
CA THR A 48 9.47 5.94 -17.26
C THR A 48 10.27 6.79 -16.28
N ASP A 49 9.62 7.30 -15.24
CA ASP A 49 10.19 8.17 -14.20
C ASP A 49 10.35 7.45 -12.84
N LEU A 50 10.50 6.11 -12.85
CA LEU A 50 10.69 5.31 -11.63
C LEU A 50 12.04 5.62 -10.96
N GLY A 51 12.08 6.66 -10.13
CA GLY A 51 13.23 7.05 -9.33
C GLY A 51 13.13 6.54 -7.90
N GLY A 52 14.15 5.79 -7.44
CA GLY A 52 14.27 5.37 -6.04
C GLY A 52 13.10 4.52 -5.52
N GLY A 53 12.43 3.78 -6.40
CA GLY A 53 11.29 2.94 -6.03
C GLY A 53 10.00 3.69 -5.74
N VAL A 54 9.91 4.99 -6.04
CA VAL A 54 8.69 5.78 -5.79
C VAL A 54 7.82 5.82 -7.04
N ILE A 55 6.56 5.41 -6.91
CA ILE A 55 5.56 5.43 -7.99
C ILE A 55 4.49 6.46 -7.68
N ARG A 56 4.05 7.21 -8.69
CA ARG A 56 2.92 8.12 -8.59
C ARG A 56 1.61 7.34 -8.53
N ILE A 57 0.75 7.66 -7.57
CA ILE A 57 -0.58 7.03 -7.46
C ILE A 57 -1.45 7.35 -8.68
N ALA A 58 -1.30 8.56 -9.24
CA ALA A 58 -1.96 8.94 -10.50
C ALA A 58 -1.58 7.99 -11.65
N TRP A 59 -0.29 7.65 -11.79
CA TRP A 59 0.16 6.71 -12.82
C TRP A 59 -0.44 5.32 -12.62
N LEU A 60 -0.53 4.81 -11.39
CA LEU A 60 -1.18 3.52 -11.13
C LEU A 60 -2.65 3.55 -11.55
N ARG A 61 -3.39 4.59 -11.17
CA ARG A 61 -4.81 4.73 -11.51
C ARG A 61 -5.02 4.85 -13.02
N GLU A 62 -4.25 5.69 -13.70
CA GLU A 62 -4.35 5.89 -15.15
C GLU A 62 -3.92 4.65 -15.95
N THR A 63 -2.89 3.93 -15.48
CA THR A 63 -2.34 2.76 -16.19
C THR A 63 -3.21 1.52 -16.04
N PHE A 64 -3.92 1.41 -14.91
CA PHE A 64 -4.72 0.24 -14.52
C PHE A 64 -6.21 0.59 -14.32
N ASP A 65 -6.71 1.61 -15.03
CA ASP A 65 -8.08 2.13 -14.88
C ASP A 65 -9.15 1.11 -15.32
N GLU A 66 -8.94 0.49 -16.50
CA GLU A 66 -9.90 -0.43 -17.10
C GLU A 66 -9.28 -1.81 -17.32
N LEU A 67 -9.79 -2.81 -16.60
CA LEU A 67 -9.40 -4.22 -16.79
C LEU A 67 -10.04 -4.75 -18.09
N PRO A 68 -9.26 -5.28 -19.05
CA PRO A 68 -9.83 -5.87 -20.26
C PRO A 68 -10.76 -7.05 -19.96
N LEU A 69 -11.88 -7.18 -20.67
CA LEU A 69 -12.81 -8.30 -20.50
C LEU A 69 -12.17 -9.68 -20.77
N SER A 70 -11.13 -9.70 -21.61
CA SER A 70 -10.35 -10.89 -21.93
C SER A 70 -9.06 -11.00 -21.11
N ALA A 71 -8.99 -10.36 -19.95
CA ALA A 71 -7.80 -10.38 -19.10
C ALA A 71 -7.47 -11.81 -18.66
N SER A 72 -6.19 -12.16 -18.77
CA SER A 72 -5.68 -13.40 -18.18
C SER A 72 -5.71 -13.30 -16.64
N PRO A 73 -5.62 -14.43 -15.91
CA PRO A 73 -5.45 -14.40 -14.46
C PRO A 73 -4.25 -13.55 -14.02
N GLU A 74 -3.14 -13.62 -14.76
CA GLU A 74 -1.93 -12.82 -14.50
C GLU A 74 -2.20 -11.33 -14.64
N THR A 75 -2.85 -10.90 -15.73
CA THR A 75 -3.22 -9.48 -15.92
C THR A 75 -4.19 -9.02 -14.84
N THR A 76 -5.17 -9.86 -14.48
CA THR A 76 -6.11 -9.55 -13.38
C THR A 76 -5.36 -9.32 -12.06
N GLU A 77 -4.35 -10.15 -11.78
CA GLU A 77 -3.54 -10.01 -10.59
C GLU A 77 -2.66 -8.75 -10.59
N GLN A 78 -2.07 -8.40 -11.75
CA GLN A 78 -1.32 -7.15 -11.92
C GLN A 78 -2.20 -5.92 -11.63
N PHE A 79 -3.44 -5.90 -12.13
CA PHE A 79 -4.42 -4.84 -11.83
C PHE A 79 -4.81 -4.81 -10.35
N ALA A 80 -5.04 -5.98 -9.74
CA ALA A 80 -5.33 -6.07 -8.31
C ALA A 80 -4.18 -5.52 -7.46
N ARG A 81 -2.92 -5.86 -7.80
CA ARG A 81 -1.72 -5.33 -7.13
C ARG A 81 -1.60 -3.82 -7.29
N ALA A 82 -1.85 -3.28 -8.49
CA ALA A 82 -1.83 -1.84 -8.73
C ALA A 82 -2.88 -1.10 -7.90
N TYR A 83 -4.09 -1.65 -7.80
CA TYR A 83 -5.16 -1.10 -6.98
C TYR A 83 -4.81 -1.14 -5.49
N ALA A 84 -4.34 -2.28 -4.99
CA ALA A 84 -3.91 -2.42 -3.59
C ALA A 84 -2.75 -1.47 -3.24
N LEU A 85 -1.76 -1.33 -4.14
CA LEU A 85 -0.66 -0.38 -3.98
C LEU A 85 -1.15 1.07 -3.94
N SER A 86 -2.14 1.41 -4.76
CA SER A 86 -2.79 2.73 -4.74
C SER A 86 -3.54 3.00 -3.44
N LEU A 87 -4.23 2.00 -2.89
CA LEU A 87 -4.89 2.10 -1.58
C LEU A 87 -3.87 2.24 -0.44
N MET A 88 -2.80 1.44 -0.48
CA MET A 88 -1.72 1.51 0.51
C MET A 88 -1.09 2.90 0.55
N GLY A 89 -0.76 3.49 -0.60
CA GLY A 89 -0.16 4.82 -0.63
C GLY A 89 -1.14 5.99 -0.47
N GLY A 90 -2.39 5.82 -0.88
CA GLY A 90 -3.38 6.90 -0.87
C GLY A 90 -4.19 6.99 0.42
N VAL A 91 -4.29 5.87 1.16
CA VAL A 91 -5.19 5.75 2.31
C VAL A 91 -4.47 5.20 3.54
N LEU A 92 -3.77 4.07 3.43
CA LEU A 92 -3.26 3.33 4.60
C LEU A 92 -1.94 3.90 5.15
N PHE A 93 -1.02 4.22 4.24
CA PHE A 93 0.33 4.68 4.51
C PHE A 93 0.60 5.98 3.75
N SER A 94 -0.39 6.87 3.73
CA SER A 94 -0.30 8.14 3.02
C SER A 94 0.79 9.03 3.61
N ASN A 95 1.71 9.46 2.77
CA ASN A 95 2.71 10.46 3.14
C ASN A 95 2.13 11.89 3.00
N ARG A 96 2.85 12.88 3.53
CA ARG A 96 2.44 14.30 3.46
C ARG A 96 2.25 14.85 2.04
N SER A 97 2.93 14.28 1.03
CA SER A 97 2.78 14.72 -0.36
C SER A 97 1.58 14.09 -1.07
N GLY A 98 0.98 13.04 -0.52
CA GLY A 98 -0.31 12.45 -0.91
C GLY A 98 -0.41 11.88 -2.34
N GLY A 99 0.67 11.93 -3.12
CA GLY A 99 0.65 11.65 -4.56
C GLY A 99 1.49 10.46 -5.00
N SER A 100 2.21 9.83 -4.09
CA SER A 100 3.14 8.74 -4.42
C SER A 100 3.22 7.68 -3.33
N VAL A 101 3.65 6.49 -3.75
CA VAL A 101 3.79 5.30 -2.92
C VAL A 101 5.11 4.62 -3.22
N HIS A 102 5.76 4.09 -2.19
CA HIS A 102 6.97 3.32 -2.39
C HIS A 102 6.61 1.91 -2.88
N LEU A 103 7.26 1.48 -3.97
CA LEU A 103 7.01 0.21 -4.65
C LEU A 103 7.18 -0.99 -3.73
N GLN A 104 8.07 -0.93 -2.74
CA GLN A 104 8.26 -1.99 -1.72
C GLN A 104 6.94 -2.55 -1.14
N TYR A 105 5.89 -1.74 -0.99
CA TYR A 105 4.61 -2.19 -0.44
C TYR A 105 3.89 -3.20 -1.33
N ILE A 106 4.22 -3.26 -2.62
CA ILE A 106 3.67 -4.27 -3.54
C ILE A 106 4.04 -5.68 -3.11
N LEU A 107 5.17 -5.86 -2.42
CA LEU A 107 5.62 -7.17 -1.92
C LEU A 107 4.69 -7.72 -0.84
N LEU A 108 3.95 -6.85 -0.13
CA LEU A 108 2.94 -7.27 0.83
C LEU A 108 1.74 -7.97 0.17
N VAL A 109 1.52 -7.71 -1.12
CA VAL A 109 0.44 -8.27 -1.94
C VAL A 109 0.98 -9.11 -3.11
N GLU A 110 2.23 -9.55 -3.02
CA GLU A 110 2.77 -10.54 -3.95
C GLU A 110 2.06 -11.89 -3.77
N ASP A 111 1.90 -12.33 -2.51
CA ASP A 111 1.07 -13.46 -2.11
C ASP A 111 -0.18 -12.98 -1.35
N TRP A 112 -1.33 -12.99 -2.02
CA TRP A 112 -2.62 -12.60 -1.46
C TRP A 112 -3.05 -13.43 -0.24
N ARG A 113 -2.64 -14.70 -0.13
CA ARG A 113 -2.95 -15.53 1.04
C ARG A 113 -2.17 -15.07 2.26
N ARG A 114 -0.92 -14.65 2.07
CA ARG A 114 -0.12 -14.02 3.12
C ARG A 114 -0.69 -12.64 3.47
N ALA A 115 -1.02 -11.84 2.45
CA ALA A 115 -1.63 -10.53 2.62
C ALA A 115 -2.90 -10.58 3.51
N GLY A 116 -3.75 -11.59 3.32
CA GLY A 116 -4.98 -11.76 4.11
C GLY A 116 -4.79 -12.14 5.58
N ARG A 117 -3.57 -12.48 6.02
CA ARG A 117 -3.28 -12.82 7.42
C ARG A 117 -2.64 -11.68 8.21
N PHE A 118 -2.31 -10.58 7.55
CA PHE A 118 -1.63 -9.48 8.21
C PHE A 118 -2.57 -8.68 9.10
N ALA A 119 -2.01 -8.21 10.23
CA ALA A 119 -2.65 -7.24 11.12
C ALA A 119 -2.61 -5.82 10.51
N TRP A 120 -3.29 -5.62 9.38
CA TRP A 120 -3.28 -4.37 8.62
C TRP A 120 -3.70 -3.15 9.45
N GLY A 121 -4.72 -3.30 10.31
CA GLY A 121 -5.19 -2.22 11.19
C GLY A 121 -4.12 -1.79 12.18
N ALA A 122 -3.37 -2.74 12.75
CA ALA A 122 -2.26 -2.43 13.64
C ALA A 122 -1.11 -1.74 12.92
N ALA A 123 -0.80 -2.15 11.69
CA ALA A 123 0.22 -1.50 10.86
C ALA A 123 -0.16 -0.05 10.50
N VAL A 124 -1.42 0.18 10.12
CA VAL A 124 -1.96 1.51 9.82
C VAL A 124 -1.89 2.42 11.04
N LEU A 125 -2.33 1.94 12.21
CA LEU A 125 -2.28 2.73 13.44
C LEU A 125 -0.85 3.09 13.83
N SER A 126 0.07 2.12 13.74
CA SER A 126 1.49 2.35 14.03
C SER A 126 2.10 3.37 13.07
N TYR A 127 1.73 3.31 11.78
CA TYR A 127 2.16 4.29 10.78
C TYR A 127 1.61 5.69 11.09
N LEU A 128 0.32 5.79 11.42
CA LEU A 128 -0.34 7.04 11.76
C LEU A 128 0.36 7.74 12.93
N TYR A 129 0.62 7.02 14.03
CA TYR A 129 1.34 7.57 15.17
C TYR A 129 2.73 8.07 14.79
N ARG A 130 3.48 7.29 14.01
CA ARG A 130 4.81 7.70 13.55
C ARG A 130 4.79 8.98 12.71
N GLU A 131 3.79 9.17 11.84
CA GLU A 131 3.70 10.39 11.02
C GLU A 131 3.20 11.61 11.81
N MET A 132 2.39 11.41 12.86
CA MET A 132 2.04 12.48 13.80
C MET A 132 3.26 12.95 14.58
N ASP A 133 4.08 12.03 15.10
CA ASP A 133 5.32 12.38 15.81
C ASP A 133 6.31 13.15 14.94
N ARG A 134 6.38 12.83 13.64
CA ARG A 134 7.24 13.52 12.67
C ARG A 134 6.72 14.90 12.24
N SER A 135 5.49 15.22 12.62
CA SER A 135 4.81 16.47 12.25
C SER A 135 4.71 17.46 13.42
N ALA A 136 5.04 17.01 14.64
CA ALA A 136 5.22 17.84 15.83
C ALA A 136 6.61 18.51 15.83
#